data_AF-A0A498DHC1-F1
#
_entry.id   AF-A0A498DHC1-F1
#
_cell.length_a   1.000
_cell.length_b   1.000
_cell.length_c   1.000
_cell.angle_alpha   90.00
_cell.angle_beta   90.00
_cell.angle_gamma   90.00
#
_symmetry.space_group_name_H-M   'P 1'
#
loop_
_entity.id
_entity.type
_entity.pdbx_description
1 polymer ?
#
loop_
_entity_poly.entity_id
_entity_poly.type
_entity_poly.pdbx_seq_one_letter_code
_entity_poly.pdbx_strand_id
1 'polypeptide(L)'
;MKASDLVSIWEAPDNSRLTPKQFSLRLPVHVAAQLSALCEMYPNKTRTEIIGDLLTAALDQLQSSFPTVKGRFVDEFYDHESSEGVKFFEDKGPTNKFRELSNKHFESLEKELGNESPAPLFSSENVVVEEREK
;
A
#
# COMPACT_ATOMS: atom_id res chain seq x y z
N MET A 1 1.14 5.74 3.26
CA MET A 1 0.82 6.92 4.11
C MET A 1 0.89 6.53 5.58
N LYS A 2 1.18 7.45 6.50
CA LYS A 2 1.13 7.11 7.94
C LYS A 2 -0.31 7.27 8.42
N ALA A 3 -0.74 6.45 9.38
CA ALA A 3 -2.08 6.58 9.98
C ALA A 3 -2.33 7.98 10.57
N SER A 4 -1.27 8.66 11.01
CA SER A 4 -1.30 10.05 11.51
C SER A 4 -1.71 11.07 10.45
N ASP A 5 -1.50 10.79 9.16
CA ASP A 5 -1.79 11.72 8.06
C ASP A 5 -3.26 11.67 7.63
N LEU A 6 -4.02 10.66 8.09
CA LEU A 6 -5.44 10.48 7.76
C LEU A 6 -6.33 11.62 8.25
N VAL A 7 -5.97 12.23 9.38
CA VAL A 7 -6.72 13.36 9.96
C VAL A 7 -6.81 14.53 8.98
N SER A 8 -5.74 14.81 8.23
CA SER A 8 -5.72 15.88 7.23
C SER A 8 -6.49 15.53 5.95
N ILE A 9 -6.66 14.24 5.66
CA ILE A 9 -7.34 13.75 4.45
C ILE A 9 -8.85 13.72 4.65
N TRP A 10 -9.31 13.45 5.88
CA TRP A 10 -10.73 13.46 6.22
C TRP A 10 -11.41 14.83 6.09
N GLU A 11 -10.64 15.92 5.96
CA GLU A 11 -11.16 17.26 5.67
C GLU A 11 -11.40 17.52 4.17
N ALA A 12 -10.98 16.62 3.27
CA ALA A 12 -11.13 16.75 1.82
C ALA A 12 -12.31 15.91 1.26
N PRO A 13 -12.92 16.32 0.12
CA PRO A 13 -13.96 15.53 -0.55
C PRO A 13 -13.38 14.22 -1.11
N ASP A 14 -14.06 13.12 -0.80
CA ASP A 14 -13.61 11.74 -1.00
C ASP A 14 -13.98 11.18 -2.38
N ASN A 15 -13.13 10.32 -2.95
CA ASN A 15 -13.36 9.66 -4.25
C ASN A 15 -12.89 8.20 -4.24
N SER A 16 -13.14 7.46 -3.16
CA SER A 16 -12.72 6.06 -3.04
C SER A 16 -13.69 5.11 -3.77
N ARG A 17 -13.14 4.27 -4.66
CA ARG A 17 -13.86 3.14 -5.26
C ARG A 17 -13.87 1.97 -4.28
N LEU A 18 -15.04 1.59 -3.78
CA LEU A 18 -15.20 0.46 -2.87
C LEU A 18 -15.40 -0.86 -3.63
N THR A 19 -14.89 -1.96 -3.05
CA THR A 19 -15.19 -3.30 -3.56
C THR A 19 -16.67 -3.65 -3.35
N PRO A 20 -17.28 -4.49 -4.21
CA PRO A 20 -18.68 -4.88 -4.07
C PRO A 20 -18.90 -5.90 -2.93
N LYS A 21 -17.82 -6.52 -2.43
CA LYS A 21 -17.85 -7.48 -1.33
C LYS A 21 -17.96 -6.75 0.01
N GLN A 22 -18.95 -7.13 0.81
CA GLN A 22 -19.06 -6.71 2.19
C GLN A 22 -18.25 -7.63 3.10
N PHE A 23 -17.37 -7.07 3.92
CA PHE A 23 -16.68 -7.79 4.98
C PHE A 23 -17.38 -7.56 6.31
N SER A 24 -17.71 -8.64 7.03
CA SER A 24 -18.20 -8.58 8.40
C SER A 24 -17.15 -9.17 9.32
N LEU A 25 -16.69 -8.37 10.29
CA LEU A 25 -15.64 -8.75 11.23
C LEU A 25 -16.07 -8.42 12.66
N ARG A 26 -15.64 -9.27 13.60
CA ARG A 26 -15.80 -9.00 15.04
C ARG A 26 -14.54 -8.33 15.57
N LEU A 27 -14.70 -7.14 16.14
CA LEU A 27 -13.59 -6.36 16.69
C LEU A 27 -13.40 -6.63 18.19
N PRO A 28 -12.16 -6.56 18.69
CA PRO A 28 -11.91 -6.43 20.12
C PRO A 28 -12.62 -5.19 20.67
N VAL A 29 -13.13 -5.28 21.91
CA VAL A 29 -13.96 -4.22 22.52
C VAL A 29 -13.25 -2.86 22.54
N HIS A 30 -11.96 -2.83 22.86
CA HIS A 30 -11.19 -1.57 22.90
C HIS A 30 -11.06 -0.92 21.51
N VAL A 31 -10.91 -1.70 20.44
CA VAL A 31 -10.88 -1.19 19.06
C VAL A 31 -12.25 -0.65 18.66
N ALA A 32 -13.32 -1.37 19.00
CA ALA A 32 -14.69 -0.92 18.72
C ALA A 32 -15.04 0.38 19.47
N ALA A 33 -14.53 0.56 20.69
CA ALA A 33 -14.69 1.80 21.46
C ALA A 33 -13.95 2.97 20.80
N GLN A 34 -12.68 2.77 20.42
CA GLN A 34 -11.90 3.80 19.71
C GLN A 34 -12.54 4.19 18.37
N LEU A 35 -13.02 3.21 17.60
CA LEU A 35 -13.72 3.49 16.35
C LEU A 35 -15.01 4.28 16.56
N SER A 36 -15.78 3.94 17.59
CA SER A 36 -16.99 4.70 17.94
C SER A 36 -16.65 6.15 18.29
N ALA A 37 -15.57 6.37 19.06
CA ALA A 37 -15.10 7.72 19.38
C ALA A 37 -14.66 8.50 18.13
N LEU A 38 -13.98 7.85 17.18
CA LEU A 38 -13.61 8.49 15.91
C LEU A 38 -14.83 8.89 15.09
N CYS A 39 -15.87 8.04 15.02
CA CYS A 39 -17.11 8.40 14.33
C CYS A 39 -17.82 9.59 14.99
N GLU A 40 -17.73 9.75 16.31
CA GLU A 40 -18.29 10.90 17.03
C GLU A 40 -17.47 12.17 16.77
N MET A 41 -16.13 12.07 16.73
CA MET A 41 -15.24 13.19 16.42
C MET A 41 -15.37 13.69 14.98
N TYR A 42 -15.64 12.79 14.03
CA TYR A 42 -15.72 13.09 12.59
C TYR A 42 -17.10 12.70 12.01
N PRO A 43 -18.18 13.43 12.36
CA PRO A 43 -19.55 13.05 12.00
C PRO A 43 -19.86 13.14 10.50
N ASN A 44 -19.02 13.86 9.73
CA ASN A 44 -19.15 13.97 8.28
C ASN A 44 -18.56 12.76 7.53
N LYS A 45 -17.92 11.83 8.24
CA LYS A 45 -17.37 10.61 7.67
C LYS A 45 -18.18 9.40 8.13
N THR A 46 -18.49 8.53 7.19
CA THR A 46 -19.11 7.25 7.47
C THR A 46 -18.12 6.32 8.17
N ARG A 47 -18.67 5.38 8.96
CA ARG A 47 -17.85 4.34 9.58
C ARG A 47 -17.04 3.54 8.56
N THR A 48 -17.58 3.33 7.36
CA THR A 48 -16.90 2.61 6.27
C THR A 48 -15.67 3.36 5.79
N GLU A 49 -15.77 4.68 5.59
CA GLU A 49 -14.63 5.53 5.20
C GLU A 49 -13.54 5.50 6.27
N ILE A 50 -13.90 5.74 7.54
CA ILE A 50 -12.93 5.73 8.64
C ILE A 50 -12.20 4.38 8.74
N ILE A 51 -12.92 3.25 8.69
CA ILE A 51 -12.31 1.92 8.71
C ILE A 51 -11.43 1.71 7.48
N GLY A 52 -11.92 2.07 6.30
CA GLY A 52 -11.20 1.91 5.03
C GLY A 52 -9.86 2.65 5.04
N ASP A 53 -9.86 3.88 5.53
CA ASP A 53 -8.67 4.71 5.61
C ASP A 53 -7.69 4.20 6.65
N LEU A 54 -8.17 3.79 7.84
CA LEU A 54 -7.33 3.16 8.86
C LEU A 54 -6.67 1.87 8.35
N LEU A 55 -7.42 1.03 7.64
CA LEU A 55 -6.88 -0.21 7.06
C LEU A 55 -5.86 0.08 5.96
N THR A 56 -6.14 1.04 5.10
CA THR A 56 -5.22 1.46 4.03
C THR A 56 -3.90 1.96 4.62
N ALA A 57 -3.96 2.87 5.59
CA ALA A 57 -2.76 3.38 6.23
C ALA A 57 -1.98 2.30 7.01
N ALA A 58 -2.68 1.38 7.68
CA ALA A 58 -2.04 0.28 8.40
C ALA A 58 -1.33 -0.69 7.44
N LEU A 59 -1.92 -0.98 6.28
CA LEU A 59 -1.32 -1.83 5.25
C LEU A 59 -0.10 -1.17 4.61
N ASP A 60 -0.17 0.12 4.28
CA ASP A 60 0.96 0.90 3.77
C ASP A 60 2.14 0.92 4.76
N GLN A 61 1.83 1.16 6.04
CA GLN A 61 2.83 1.20 7.10
C GLN A 61 3.46 -0.18 7.32
N LEU A 62 2.64 -1.24 7.29
CA LEU A 62 3.14 -2.61 7.40
C LEU A 62 4.04 -2.96 6.22
N GLN A 63 3.63 -2.64 4.98
CA GLN A 63 4.45 -2.86 3.80
C GLN A 63 5.81 -2.15 3.90
N SER A 64 5.81 -0.92 4.39
CA SER A 64 7.03 -0.12 4.59
C SER A 64 7.95 -0.67 5.68
N SER A 65 7.45 -1.53 6.57
CA SER A 65 8.23 -2.15 7.66
C SER A 65 8.93 -3.45 7.26
N PHE A 66 8.62 -4.00 6.07
CA PHE A 66 9.22 -5.23 5.62
C PHE A 66 10.70 -5.05 5.24
N PRO A 67 11.59 -5.98 5.66
CA PRO A 67 12.98 -5.92 5.27
C PRO A 67 13.14 -6.22 3.77
N THR A 68 13.86 -5.37 3.06
CA THR A 68 14.31 -5.61 1.68
C THR A 68 15.53 -6.53 1.72
N VAL A 69 15.61 -7.52 0.83
CA VAL A 69 16.76 -8.42 0.73
C VAL A 69 17.37 -8.32 -0.65
N LYS A 70 18.63 -7.84 -0.71
CA LYS A 70 19.39 -7.70 -1.95
C LYS A 70 19.53 -9.05 -2.65
N GLY A 71 19.02 -9.12 -3.87
CA GLY A 71 19.02 -10.27 -4.75
C GLY A 71 20.03 -10.14 -5.89
N ARG A 72 19.64 -10.60 -7.07
CA ARG A 72 20.49 -10.56 -8.27
C ARG A 72 20.65 -9.11 -8.76
N PHE A 73 21.80 -8.80 -9.34
CA PHE A 73 21.97 -7.58 -10.11
C PHE A 73 20.99 -7.53 -11.29
N VAL A 74 20.29 -6.41 -11.42
CA VAL A 74 19.26 -6.18 -12.45
C VAL A 74 19.85 -5.28 -13.53
N ASP A 75 20.35 -4.11 -13.14
CA ASP A 75 20.82 -3.09 -14.09
C ASP A 75 21.78 -2.10 -13.42
N GLU A 76 22.44 -1.26 -14.22
CA GLU A 76 23.25 -0.14 -13.74
C GLU A 76 23.01 1.08 -14.61
N PHE A 77 22.50 2.16 -14.01
CA PHE A 77 22.32 3.42 -14.71
C PHE A 77 23.48 4.34 -14.43
N TYR A 78 24.06 4.91 -15.47
CA TYR A 78 25.11 5.90 -15.35
C TYR A 78 24.47 7.28 -15.35
N ASP A 79 24.62 8.00 -14.25
CA ASP A 79 24.22 9.41 -14.22
C ASP A 79 25.24 10.22 -15.03
N HIS A 80 24.79 10.77 -16.16
CA HIS A 80 25.66 11.51 -17.08
C HIS A 80 26.28 12.76 -16.45
N GLU A 81 25.70 13.27 -15.36
CA GLU A 81 26.21 14.46 -14.65
C GLU A 81 27.24 14.09 -13.56
N SER A 82 27.04 12.95 -12.88
CA SER A 82 27.85 12.56 -11.71
C SER A 82 29.00 11.61 -12.05
N SER A 83 29.04 11.00 -13.25
CA SER A 83 29.99 9.94 -13.62
C SER A 83 29.97 8.70 -12.70
N GLU A 84 28.99 8.61 -11.79
CA GLU A 84 28.77 7.48 -10.90
C GLU A 84 27.69 6.56 -11.47
N GLY A 85 27.97 5.24 -11.42
CA GLY A 85 27.00 4.21 -11.74
C GLY A 85 26.11 3.91 -10.55
N VAL A 86 24.79 3.97 -10.76
CA VAL A 86 23.78 3.53 -9.80
C VAL A 86 23.43 2.09 -10.13
N LYS A 87 23.84 1.15 -9.27
CA LYS A 87 23.55 -0.28 -9.43
C LYS A 87 22.21 -0.62 -8.81
N PHE A 88 21.46 -1.43 -9.53
CA PHE A 88 20.11 -1.85 -9.21
C PHE A 88 20.07 -3.36 -8.97
N PHE A 89 19.44 -3.76 -7.86
CA PHE A 89 19.31 -5.15 -7.48
C PHE A 89 17.85 -5.54 -7.25
N GLU A 90 17.56 -6.80 -7.53
CA GLU A 90 16.27 -7.45 -7.27
C GLU A 90 16.03 -7.48 -5.76
N ASP A 91 14.80 -7.18 -5.32
CA ASP A 91 14.38 -7.45 -3.95
C ASP A 91 13.83 -8.88 -3.83
N LYS A 92 14.54 -9.75 -3.10
CA LYS A 92 14.08 -11.11 -2.75
C LYS A 92 13.43 -11.18 -1.36
N GLY A 93 13.16 -10.03 -0.75
CA GLY A 93 12.59 -9.91 0.58
C GLY A 93 11.07 -10.15 0.63
N PRO A 94 10.51 -10.19 1.85
CA PRO A 94 9.06 -10.26 2.08
C PRO A 94 8.27 -9.14 1.40
N THR A 95 8.87 -7.97 1.17
CA THR A 95 8.24 -6.84 0.46
C THR A 95 7.80 -7.22 -0.95
N ASN A 96 8.70 -7.83 -1.73
CA ASN A 96 8.40 -8.30 -3.08
C ASN A 96 7.27 -9.35 -3.05
N LYS A 97 7.40 -10.38 -2.20
CA LYS A 97 6.38 -11.44 -2.08
C LYS A 97 5.00 -10.89 -1.72
N PHE A 98 4.93 -9.90 -0.83
CA PHE A 98 3.68 -9.23 -0.48
C PHE A 98 3.06 -8.51 -1.67
N ARG A 99 3.85 -7.78 -2.46
CA ARG A 99 3.40 -7.07 -3.68
C ARG A 99 2.89 -8.03 -4.74
N GLU A 100 3.62 -9.12 -5.02
CA GLU A 100 3.20 -10.14 -5.99
C GLU A 100 1.85 -10.76 -5.62
N LEU A 101 1.69 -11.19 -4.37
CA LEU A 101 0.43 -11.76 -3.88
C LEU A 101 -0.70 -10.74 -3.92
N SER A 102 -0.43 -9.48 -3.57
CA SER A 102 -1.42 -8.42 -3.64
C SER A 102 -1.89 -8.15 -5.06
N ASN A 103 -0.98 -8.09 -6.04
CA ASN A 103 -1.32 -7.97 -7.47
C ASN A 103 -2.21 -9.12 -7.93
N LYS A 104 -1.86 -10.37 -7.56
CA LYS A 104 -2.67 -11.56 -7.89
C LYS A 104 -4.10 -11.46 -7.34
N HIS A 105 -4.25 -11.06 -6.08
CA HIS A 105 -5.58 -10.90 -5.48
C HIS A 105 -6.34 -9.72 -6.06
N PHE A 106 -5.67 -8.60 -6.33
CA PHE A 106 -6.27 -7.43 -6.97
C PHE A 106 -6.81 -7.75 -8.36
N GLU A 107 -6.02 -8.43 -9.20
CA GLU A 107 -6.46 -8.86 -10.53
C GLU A 107 -7.72 -9.74 -10.45
N SER A 108 -7.76 -10.69 -9.50
CA SER A 108 -8.93 -11.54 -9.29
C SER A 108 -10.17 -10.73 -8.92
N LEU A 109 -10.04 -9.71 -8.06
CA LEU A 109 -11.15 -8.87 -7.63
C LEU A 109 -11.63 -7.94 -8.76
N GLU A 110 -10.71 -7.38 -9.54
CA GLU A 110 -11.05 -6.55 -10.70
C GLU A 110 -11.76 -7.35 -11.79
N LYS A 111 -11.35 -8.61 -12.03
CA LYS A 111 -12.05 -9.52 -12.94
C LYS A 111 -13.47 -9.83 -12.49
N GLU A 112 -13.68 -10.08 -11.20
CA GLU A 112 -15.03 -10.23 -10.63
C GLU A 112 -15.90 -8.98 -10.80
N LEU A 113 -15.27 -7.80 -10.83
CA LEU A 113 -15.89 -6.51 -11.09
C LEU A 113 -16.15 -6.21 -12.58
N GLY A 114 -15.79 -7.14 -13.48
CA GLY A 114 -15.97 -6.99 -14.93
C GLY A 114 -14.81 -6.28 -15.64
N ASN A 115 -13.70 -6.00 -14.95
CA ASN A 115 -12.49 -5.51 -15.59
C ASN A 115 -11.62 -6.69 -16.05
N GLU A 116 -11.64 -6.98 -17.36
CA GLU A 116 -10.94 -8.13 -17.94
C GLU A 116 -9.42 -7.95 -18.03
N SER A 117 -8.91 -6.72 -17.94
CA SER A 117 -7.47 -6.40 -18.07
C SER A 117 -7.06 -5.27 -17.11
N PRO A 118 -7.09 -5.52 -15.79
CA PRO A 118 -6.67 -4.53 -14.81
C PRO A 118 -5.15 -4.30 -14.86
N ALA A 119 -4.75 -3.04 -14.71
CA ALA A 119 -3.36 -2.71 -14.41
C ALA A 119 -2.98 -3.28 -13.03
N PRO A 120 -1.71 -3.67 -12.80
CA PRO A 120 -1.29 -4.18 -11.51
C PRO A 120 -1.40 -3.10 -10.42
N LEU A 121 -1.74 -3.52 -9.20
CA LEU A 121 -1.83 -2.64 -8.02
C LEU A 121 -0.47 -2.03 -7.65
N PHE A 122 0.60 -2.81 -7.77
CA PHE A 122 1.98 -2.39 -7.58
C PHE A 122 2.76 -2.56 -8.89
N SER A 123 3.54 -1.55 -9.29
CA SER A 123 4.44 -1.64 -10.45
C SER A 123 5.40 -2.82 -10.32
N SER A 124 5.62 -3.52 -11.44
CA SER A 124 6.47 -4.72 -11.55
C SER A 124 7.98 -4.42 -11.59
N GLU A 125 8.39 -3.16 -11.48
CA GLU A 125 9.80 -2.79 -11.35
C GLU A 125 10.31 -3.13 -9.94
N ASN A 126 10.68 -4.40 -9.77
CA ASN A 126 11.22 -4.98 -8.55
C ASN A 126 12.66 -4.54 -8.28
N VAL A 127 12.89 -3.23 -8.15
CA VAL A 127 14.24 -2.68 -8.10
C VAL A 127 14.39 -1.69 -6.95
N VAL A 128 14.93 -2.14 -5.82
CA VAL A 128 15.04 -1.28 -4.62
C VAL A 128 16.30 -1.58 -3.80
N VAL A 129 17.46 -1.57 -4.43
CA VAL A 129 18.70 -1.27 -3.69
C VAL A 129 19.56 -0.38 -4.58
N GLU A 130 19.62 0.90 -4.24
CA GLU A 130 20.54 1.87 -4.81
C GLU A 130 21.86 1.77 -4.05
N GLU A 131 22.89 1.18 -4.65
CA GLU A 131 24.26 1.36 -4.18
C GLU A 131 24.93 2.39 -5.09
N ARG A 132 25.29 3.54 -4.51
CA ARG A 132 26.24 4.47 -5.11
C ARG A 132 27.64 4.00 -4.74
N GLU A 133 28.48 3.71 -5.74
CA GLU A 133 29.90 3.50 -5.49
C GLU A 133 30.52 4.85 -5.06
N LYS A 134 31.22 4.84 -3.92
CA LYS A 134 32.00 5.98 -3.41
C LYS A 134 33.37 6.05 -4.05
#